data_AF-A0A7X8FHR4-F1
#
_entry.id   AF-A0A7X8FHR4-F1
#
_cell.length_a   1.000
_cell.length_b   1.000
_cell.length_c   1.000
_cell.angle_alpha   90.00
_cell.angle_beta   90.00
_cell.angle_gamma   90.00
#
_symmetry.space_group_name_H-M   'P 1'
#
loop_
_entity.id
_entity.type
_entity.pdbx_description
1 polymer ?
#
loop_
_entity_poly.entity_id
_entity_poly.type
_entity_poly.pdbx_seq_one_letter_code
_entity_poly.pdbx_strand_id
1 'polypeptide(L)' 'MSNPNIYIPYQMRIEKITHEAPGVKTFRLKFINEEDAATFTFKAGQFGEYSIFGVGESTFC' A
#
# COMPACT_ATOMS: atom_id res chain seq x y z
N MET A 1 -16.31 -18.34 -6.22
CA MET A 1 -15.06 -17.58 -6.05
C MET A 1 -15.47 -16.12 -6.05
N SER A 2 -15.54 -15.49 -4.88
CA SER A 2 -15.87 -14.07 -4.77
C SER A 2 -14.73 -13.28 -5.41
N ASN A 3 -14.99 -12.68 -6.56
CA ASN A 3 -14.06 -11.78 -7.22
C ASN A 3 -13.77 -10.63 -6.23
N PRO A 4 -12.54 -10.49 -5.71
CA PRO A 4 -12.25 -9.41 -4.77
C PRO A 4 -12.38 -8.09 -5.53
N ASN A 5 -13.25 -7.21 -5.03
CA ASN A 5 -13.52 -5.93 -5.65
C ASN A 5 -12.25 -5.08 -5.60
N ILE A 6 -11.60 -4.91 -6.75
CA ILE A 6 -10.33 -4.18 -6.88
C ILE A 6 -10.44 -2.68 -6.55
N TYR A 7 -11.66 -2.15 -6.48
CA TYR A 7 -11.91 -0.76 -6.09
C TYR A 7 -12.01 -0.58 -4.58
N ILE A 8 -11.95 -1.66 -3.79
CA ILE A 8 -11.87 -1.56 -2.33
C ILE A 8 -10.38 -1.58 -1.94
N PRO A 9 -9.82 -0.47 -1.44
CA PRO A 9 -8.42 -0.41 -1.08
C PRO A 9 -8.12 -1.25 0.16
N TYR A 10 -6.91 -1.81 0.22
CA TYR A 10 -6.40 -2.47 1.41
C TYR A 10 -6.06 -1.45 2.49
N GLN A 11 -6.47 -1.72 3.72
CA GLN A 11 -6.02 -0.93 4.87
C GLN A 11 -4.59 -1.33 5.27
N MET A 12 -3.69 -0.35 5.26
CA MET A 12 -2.29 -0.53 5.62
C MET A 12 -1.87 0.45 6.71
N ARG A 13 -0.84 0.08 7.46
CA ARG A 13 -0.19 0.93 8.47
C ARG A 13 1.28 1.14 8.11
N ILE A 14 1.85 2.26 8.54
CA ILE A 14 3.29 2.51 8.46
C ILE A 14 3.96 1.69 9.57
N GLU A 15 4.65 0.61 9.19
CA GLU A 15 5.39 -0.25 10.11
C GLU A 15 6.77 0.35 10.43
N LYS A 16 7.39 1.02 9.45
CA LYS A 16 8.71 1.66 9.62
C LYS A 16 8.83 2.88 8.73
N ILE A 17 9.54 3.90 9.23
CA ILE A 17 10.00 5.06 8.46
C ILE A 17 11.52 5.02 8.44
N THR A 18 12.11 5.08 7.25
CA THR A 18 13.56 5.24 7.05
C THR A 18 13.83 6.61 6.43
N HIS A 19 14.79 7.35 6.99
CA HIS A 19 15.24 8.63 6.45
C HIS A 19 16.45 8.38 5.57
N GLU A 20 16.29 8.48 4.25
CA GLU A 20 17.36 8.17 3.29
C GLU A 20 18.26 9.40 3.04
N ALA A 21 17.65 10.58 2.93
CA ALA A 21 18.32 11.86 2.68
C ALA A 21 17.43 13.03 3.13
N PRO A 22 17.93 14.29 3.18
CA PRO A 22 17.10 15.45 3.45
C PRO A 22 15.89 15.53 2.49
N GLY A 23 14.68 15.51 3.05
CA GLY A 23 13.42 15.53 2.28
C GLY A 23 13.00 14.19 1.69
N VAL A 24 13.80 13.13 1.81
CA VAL A 24 13.50 11.79 1.26
C VAL A 24 13.25 10.80 2.40
N LYS A 25 12.08 10.16 2.39
CA LYS A 25 11.70 9.12 3.35
C LYS A 25 11.17 7.89 2.63
N THR A 26 11.58 6.72 3.12
CA THR A 26 11.01 5.43 2.72
C THR A 26 10.02 4.98 3.79
N PHE A 27 8.78 4.73 3.40
CA PHE A 27 7.75 4.19 4.29
C PHE A 27 7.57 2.69 4.02
N ARG A 28 7.78 1.85 5.03
CA ARG A 28 7.40 0.44 4.96
C ARG A 28 5.95 0.30 5.40
N LEU A 29 5.09 -0.07 4.46
CA LEU A 29 3.68 -0.35 4.73
C LEU A 29 3.49 -1.83 5.08
N LYS A 30 2.55 -2.09 5.99
CA LYS A 30 2.11 -3.44 6.33
C LYS A 30 0.59 -3.48 6.30
N PHE A 31 0.02 -4.55 5.74
CA PHE A 31 -1.42 -4.80 5.81
C PHE A 31 -1.86 -4.86 7.27
N ILE A 32 -3.02 -4.27 7.56
CA ILE A 32 -3.63 -4.40 8.89
C ILE A 32 -4.21 -5.81 9.07
N ASN A 33 -4.78 -6.38 8.01
CA ASN A 33 -5.29 -7.74 7.98
C ASN A 33 -4.22 -8.72 7.46
N GLU A 34 -3.94 -9.77 8.22
CA GLU A 34 -2.94 -10.78 7.87
C GLU A 34 -3.39 -11.69 6.71
N GLU A 35 -4.69 -11.91 6.55
CA GLU A 35 -5.24 -12.70 5.44
C GLU A 35 -5.06 -11.98 4.10
N ASP A 36 -5.26 -10.66 4.07
CA ASP A 36 -4.98 -9.84 2.88
C ASP A 36 -3.50 -9.92 2.52
N ALA A 37 -2.61 -9.86 3.52
CA ALA A 37 -1.16 -10.00 3.30
C ALA A 37 -0.79 -11.37 2.71
N ALA A 38 -1.41 -12.45 3.20
CA ALA A 38 -1.11 -13.82 2.78
C ALA A 38 -1.59 -14.11 1.33
N THR A 39 -2.63 -13.40 0.89
CA THR A 39 -3.26 -13.60 -0.42
C THR A 39 -2.83 -12.56 -1.46
N PHE A 40 -2.23 -11.45 -1.02
CA PHE A 40 -1.75 -10.40 -1.91
C PHE A 40 -0.65 -10.90 -2.84
N THR A 41 -0.80 -10.63 -4.13
CA THR A 41 0.20 -10.96 -5.15
C THR A 41 0.45 -9.75 -6.03
N PHE A 42 1.73 -9.53 -6.37
CA PHE A 42 2.17 -8.46 -7.24
C PHE A 42 2.81 -9.05 -8.49
N LYS A 43 2.55 -8.43 -9.64
CA LYS A 43 3.16 -8.76 -10.94
C LYS A 43 3.93 -7.55 -11.46
N ALA A 44 5.08 -7.81 -12.07
CA ALA A 44 5.87 -6.77 -12.70
C ALA A 44 5.02 -5.98 -13.72
N GLY A 45 5.18 -4.66 -13.72
CA GLY A 45 4.37 -3.73 -14.52
C GLY A 45 3.12 -3.19 -13.81
N GLN A 46 2.77 -3.73 -12.64
CA GLN A 46 1.77 -3.10 -11.77
C GLN A 46 2.42 -1.98 -10.94
N PHE A 47 1.59 -1.06 -10.47
CA PHE A 47 1.93 -0.03 -9.49
C PHE A 47 0.89 -0.03 -8.37
N GLY A 48 1.22 0.58 -7.23
CA GLY A 48 0.27 0.79 -6.15
C GLY A 48 -0.41 2.15 -6.29
N GLU A 49 -1.73 2.18 -6.09
CA GLU A 49 -2.47 3.41 -5.88
C GLU A 49 -2.72 3.57 -4.38
N TYR A 50 -2.30 4.71 -3.83
CA TYR A 50 -2.31 4.95 -2.40
C TYR A 50 -3.24 6.11 -2.09
N SER A 51 -4.13 5.90 -1.11
CA SER A 51 -5.04 6.91 -0.62
C SER A 51 -4.72 7.29 0.82
N ILE A 52 -4.74 8.58 1.12
CA ILE A 52 -4.63 9.11 2.48
C ILE A 52 -5.96 9.78 2.84
N PHE A 53 -6.54 9.37 3.96
CA PHE A 53 -7.82 9.90 4.44
C PHE A 53 -7.78 11.43 4.53
N GLY A 54 -8.75 12.08 3.86
CA GLY A 54 -8.89 13.54 3.86
C GLY A 54 -7.85 14.31 3.04
N VAL A 55 -6.93 13.63 2.35
CA VAL A 55 -5.88 14.28 1.54
C VAL A 55 -6.08 13.98 0.05
N GLY A 56 -6.30 12.72 -0.31
CA GLY A 56 -6.48 12.29 -1.70
C GLY A 56 -5.72 11.03 -2.05
N GLU A 57 -5.57 10.78 -3.35
CA GLU A 57 -4.96 9.58 -3.92
C GLU A 57 -3.75 9.93 -4.81
N SER A 58 -2.79 9.02 -4.87
CA SER A 58 -1.60 9.16 -5.72
C SER A 58 -0.97 7.80 -6.02
N THR A 59 -0.42 7.67 -7.23
CA THR A 59 0.20 6.43 -7.71
C THR A 59 1.69 6.41 -7.36
N PHE A 60 2.17 5.27 -6.86
CA PHE A 60 3.58 5.03 -6.55
C PHE A 60 4.02 3.61 -6.91
N CYS A 61 5.31 3.44 -7.19
CA CYS A 61 5.96 2.18 -7.52
C CYS A 61 6.92 1.70 -6.43
#